data_AF-A0A7V4CXX8-F1
#
_entry.id   AF-A0A7V4CXX8-F1
#
_cell.length_a   1.000
_cell.length_b   1.000
_cell.length_c   1.000
_cell.angle_alpha   90.00
_cell.angle_beta   90.00
_cell.angle_gamma   90.00
#
_symmetry.space_group_name_H-M   'P 1'
#
loop_
_entity.id
_entity.type
_entity.pdbx_description
1 polymer ?
#
loop_
_entity_poly.entity_id
_entity_poly.type
_entity_poly.pdbx_seq_one_letter_code
_entity_poly.pdbx_strand_id
1 'polypeptide(L)'
;MPGRRSLLIAALGFLRCRPTDVRAFAALDRWLSTWNGVGLIVAGMERQGYDLELLRQDGLGWRASFYVTGRIHSFTDTTGTAFATTPWEAVQQAAWNALAASGR
;
A
#
# COMPACT_ATOMS: atom_id res chain seq x y z
N MET A 1 6.81 -15.09 16.83
CA MET A 1 6.74 -14.85 15.37
C MET A 1 5.99 -13.55 15.15
N PRO A 2 6.48 -12.60 14.32
CA PRO A 2 5.74 -11.37 14.03
C PRO A 2 4.36 -11.71 13.45
N GLY A 3 3.33 -10.95 13.84
CA GLY A 3 2.00 -11.10 13.27
C GLY A 3 1.97 -10.70 11.80
N ARG A 4 0.99 -11.21 11.03
CA ARG A 4 0.84 -10.89 9.59
C ARG A 4 0.75 -9.38 9.31
N ARG A 5 0.15 -8.61 10.22
CA ARG A 5 0.11 -7.14 10.18
C ARG A 5 1.50 -6.52 10.30
N SER A 6 2.30 -6.97 11.26
CA SER A 6 3.67 -6.48 11.47
C SER A 6 4.56 -6.77 10.26
N LEU A 7 4.38 -7.93 9.61
CA LEU A 7 5.11 -8.26 8.38
C LEU A 7 4.74 -7.32 7.22
N LEU A 8 3.46 -7.00 7.04
CA LEU A 8 3.05 -6.06 6.00
C LEU A 8 3.60 -4.65 6.27
N ILE A 9 3.53 -4.17 7.52
CA ILE A 9 4.09 -2.87 7.89
C ILE A 9 5.60 -2.84 7.65
N ALA A 10 6.32 -3.91 8.01
CA ALA A 10 7.76 -4.01 7.76
C ALA A 10 8.08 -3.97 6.26
N ALA A 11 7.36 -4.75 5.43
CA ALA A 11 7.55 -4.76 3.98
C ALA A 11 7.30 -3.38 3.35
N LEU A 12 6.20 -2.72 3.73
CA LEU A 12 5.87 -1.37 3.27
C LEU A 12 6.89 -0.34 3.77
N GLY A 13 7.38 -0.46 5.00
CA GLY A 13 8.43 0.39 5.55
C GLY A 13 9.76 0.24 4.79
N PHE A 14 10.14 -0.99 4.44
CA PHE A 14 11.35 -1.25 3.65
C PHE A 14 11.31 -0.64 2.25
N LEU A 15 10.14 -0.60 1.60
CA LEU A 15 9.98 0.08 0.31
C LEU A 15 10.22 1.60 0.39
N ARG A 16 10.13 2.19 1.59
CA ARG A 16 10.42 3.62 1.81
C ARG A 16 11.89 3.88 2.13
N CYS A 17 12.61 2.87 2.59
CA CYS A 17 14.03 2.96 2.80
C CYS A 17 14.71 2.97 1.43
N ARG A 18 15.60 3.94 1.18
CA ARG A 18 16.55 3.87 0.06
C ARG A 18 17.94 3.49 0.58
N PRO A 19 18.20 2.23 0.96
CA PRO A 19 19.56 1.82 1.25
C PRO A 19 20.33 1.70 -0.06
N THR A 20 21.51 2.30 -0.10
CA THR A 20 22.33 2.38 -1.31
C THR A 20 22.93 1.03 -1.72
N ASP A 21 22.84 -0.03 -0.91
CA ASP A 21 23.68 -1.21 -1.14
C ASP A 21 23.18 -2.57 -0.60
N VAL A 22 21.87 -2.87 -0.64
CA VAL A 22 21.36 -4.17 -0.17
C VAL A 22 20.53 -4.88 -1.24
N ARG A 23 21.07 -5.96 -1.80
CA ARG A 23 20.41 -6.77 -2.86
C ARG A 23 19.02 -7.27 -2.48
N ALA A 24 18.79 -7.59 -1.21
CA ALA A 24 17.48 -8.03 -0.72
C ALA A 24 16.40 -6.95 -0.88
N PHE A 25 16.75 -5.67 -0.72
CA PHE A 25 15.80 -4.56 -0.92
C PHE A 25 15.44 -4.41 -2.39
N ALA A 26 16.43 -4.44 -3.28
CA ALA A 26 16.20 -4.36 -4.72
C ALA A 26 15.38 -5.56 -5.24
N ALA A 27 15.49 -6.73 -4.61
CA ALA A 27 14.66 -7.88 -4.93
C ALA A 27 13.21 -7.69 -4.44
N LEU A 28 13.02 -7.20 -3.21
CA LEU A 28 11.69 -6.93 -2.65
C LEU A 28 10.95 -5.83 -3.42
N ASP A 29 11.62 -4.72 -3.71
CA ASP A 29 11.07 -3.61 -4.49
C ASP A 29 10.62 -4.09 -5.86
N ARG A 30 11.50 -4.79 -6.59
CA ARG A 30 11.17 -5.36 -7.90
C ARG A 30 9.99 -6.33 -7.85
N TRP A 31 9.87 -7.12 -6.79
CA TRP A 31 8.77 -8.06 -6.63
C TRP A 31 7.43 -7.34 -6.34
N LEU A 32 7.43 -6.35 -5.44
CA LEU A 32 6.24 -5.60 -5.06
C LEU A 32 5.84 -4.52 -6.07
N SER A 33 6.74 -4.12 -6.96
CA SER A 33 6.51 -3.18 -8.05
C SER A 33 5.96 -3.87 -9.31
N THR A 34 4.96 -4.73 -9.10
CA THR A 34 4.24 -5.50 -10.13
C THR A 34 2.75 -5.57 -9.80
N TRP A 35 1.90 -5.95 -10.77
CA TRP A 35 0.48 -6.21 -10.50
C TRP A 35 0.25 -7.35 -9.50
N ASN A 36 1.11 -8.38 -9.50
CA ASN A 36 1.06 -9.42 -8.48
C ASN A 36 1.39 -8.86 -7.09
N GLY A 37 2.38 -7.97 -7.01
CA GLY A 37 2.71 -7.21 -5.79
C GLY A 37 1.53 -6.39 -5.27
N VAL A 38 0.81 -5.70 -6.16
CA VAL A 38 -0.44 -5.02 -5.83
C VAL A 38 -1.45 -5.99 -5.21
N GLY A 39 -1.72 -7.14 -5.85
CA GLY A 39 -2.64 -8.15 -5.33
C GLY A 39 -2.26 -8.66 -3.93
N LEU A 40 -0.96 -8.85 -3.68
CA LEU A 40 -0.46 -9.27 -2.36
C LEU A 40 -0.68 -8.21 -1.28
N ILE A 41 -0.46 -6.94 -1.61
CA ILE A 41 -0.72 -5.83 -0.68
C ILE A 41 -2.22 -5.71 -0.40
N VAL A 42 -3.06 -5.81 -1.44
CA VAL A 42 -4.52 -5.77 -1.33
C VAL A 42 -5.04 -6.89 -0.43
N ALA A 43 -4.65 -8.15 -0.67
CA ALA A 43 -5.01 -9.27 0.20
C ALA A 43 -4.46 -9.10 1.64
N GLY A 44 -3.34 -8.39 1.79
CA GLY A 44 -2.81 -7.98 3.08
C GLY A 44 -3.71 -7.00 3.82
N MET A 45 -4.17 -5.98 3.12
CA MET A 45 -5.03 -4.91 3.63
C MET A 45 -6.46 -5.40 3.91
N GLU A 46 -7.03 -6.23 3.04
CA GLU A 46 -8.35 -6.87 3.23
C GLU A 46 -8.40 -7.65 4.55
N ARG A 47 -7.36 -8.46 4.83
CA ARG A 47 -7.22 -9.20 6.10
C ARG A 47 -7.09 -8.30 7.34
N GLN A 48 -6.87 -7.01 7.15
CA GLN A 48 -6.82 -6.00 8.21
C GLN A 48 -8.07 -5.12 8.23
N GLY A 49 -9.09 -5.46 7.45
CA GLY A 49 -10.36 -4.73 7.38
C GLY A 49 -10.28 -3.46 6.54
N TYR A 50 -9.58 -3.52 5.40
CA TYR A 50 -9.55 -2.41 4.44
C TYR A 50 -9.96 -2.82 3.03
N ASP A 51 -10.80 -1.99 2.42
CA ASP A 51 -11.20 -2.07 1.01
C ASP A 51 -10.35 -1.10 0.17
N LEU A 52 -10.12 -1.42 -1.11
CA LEU A 52 -9.32 -0.60 -2.04
C LEU A 52 -10.18 -0.02 -3.16
N GLU A 53 -10.02 1.29 -3.38
CA GLU A 53 -10.27 1.94 -4.67
C GLU A 53 -8.93 2.22 -5.38
N LEU A 54 -8.77 1.72 -6.61
CA LEU A 54 -7.61 2.03 -7.46
C LEU A 54 -8.09 2.58 -8.80
N LEU A 55 -7.74 3.82 -9.07
CA LEU A 55 -8.17 4.56 -10.25
C LEU A 55 -6.98 5.02 -11.07
N ARG A 56 -7.06 4.78 -12.39
CA ARG A 56 -6.21 5.48 -13.35
C ARG A 56 -6.84 6.82 -13.66
N GLN A 57 -6.09 7.89 -13.50
CA GLN A 57 -6.49 9.23 -13.92
C GLN A 57 -5.76 9.55 -15.22
N ASP A 58 -6.52 9.66 -16.30
CA ASP A 58 -5.98 9.78 -17.66
C ASP A 58 -4.95 10.92 -17.75
N GLY A 59 -3.74 10.56 -18.19
CA GLY A 59 -2.61 11.49 -18.36
C GLY A 59 -1.90 11.91 -17.07
N LEU A 60 -2.44 11.61 -15.88
CA LEU A 60 -1.86 12.07 -14.60
C LEU A 60 -1.15 10.95 -13.85
N GLY A 61 -1.68 9.72 -13.87
CA GLY A 61 -1.14 8.61 -13.08
C GLY A 61 -2.21 7.75 -12.43
N TRP A 62 -1.93 7.26 -11.22
CA TRP A 62 -2.77 6.37 -10.45
C TRP A 62 -3.04 6.91 -9.06
N ARG A 63 -4.30 6.83 -8.63
CA ARG A 63 -4.72 7.09 -7.25
C ARG A 63 -5.14 5.80 -6.59
N ALA A 64 -4.60 5.52 -5.42
CA ALA A 64 -5.04 4.45 -4.54
C ALA A 64 -5.64 5.05 -3.27
N SER A 65 -6.78 4.53 -2.83
CA SER A 65 -7.44 4.91 -1.58
C SER A 65 -7.90 3.67 -0.83
N PHE A 66 -7.52 3.57 0.45
CA PHE A 66 -7.96 2.53 1.36
C PHE A 66 -8.99 3.06 2.36
N TYR A 67 -10.07 2.29 2.53
CA TYR A 67 -11.20 2.56 3.40
C TYR A 67 -11.33 1.44 4.43
N VAL A 68 -11.82 1.72 5.64
CA VAL A 68 -12.18 0.64 6.56
C VAL A 68 -13.37 -0.12 5.98
N THR A 69 -13.24 -1.45 5.87
CA THR A 69 -14.28 -2.32 5.32
C THR A 69 -15.60 -2.15 6.06
N GLY A 70 -16.71 -2.14 5.31
CA GLY A 70 -18.06 -1.99 5.86
C GLY A 70 -18.45 -0.54 6.19
N ARG A 71 -17.61 0.45 5.83
CA ARG A 71 -17.98 1.87 5.81
C ARG A 71 -18.26 2.33 4.37
N ILE A 72 -19.10 3.35 4.25
CA ILE A 72 -19.30 4.02 2.96
C ILE A 72 -17.95 4.58 2.50
N HIS A 73 -17.61 4.39 1.23
CA HIS A 73 -16.42 4.96 0.62
C HIS A 73 -16.59 6.47 0.43
N SER A 74 -16.52 7.21 1.54
CA SER A 74 -16.60 8.66 1.59
C SER A 74 -15.21 9.27 1.73
N PHE A 75 -15.02 10.49 1.24
CA PHE A 75 -13.73 11.19 1.35
C PHE A 75 -13.28 11.35 2.82
N THR A 76 -14.22 11.59 3.73
CA THR A 76 -13.98 11.73 5.18
C THR A 76 -13.64 10.42 5.90
N ASP A 77 -13.95 9.27 5.29
CA ASP A 77 -13.64 7.94 5.83
C ASP A 77 -12.35 7.32 5.24
N THR A 78 -11.66 8.05 4.36
CA THR A 78 -10.42 7.56 3.74
C THR A 78 -9.32 7.48 4.78
N THR A 79 -8.84 6.27 5.06
CA THR A 79 -7.80 6.06 6.09
C THR A 79 -6.39 6.21 5.51
N GLY A 80 -6.21 5.96 4.21
CA GLY A 80 -4.96 6.23 3.51
C GLY A 80 -5.19 6.43 2.02
N THR A 81 -4.60 7.47 1.45
CA THR A 81 -4.63 7.74 0.02
C THR A 81 -3.25 8.11 -0.48
N ALA A 82 -2.98 7.84 -1.76
CA ALA A 82 -1.77 8.26 -2.43
C ALA A 82 -1.95 8.37 -3.94
N PHE A 83 -1.11 9.18 -4.55
CA PHE A 83 -1.00 9.34 -5.97
C PHE A 83 0.42 9.03 -6.43
N ALA A 84 0.57 8.29 -7.54
CA ALA A 84 1.87 8.00 -8.14
C ALA A 84 1.74 7.79 -9.66
N THR A 85 2.87 7.80 -10.36
CA THR A 85 2.89 7.54 -11.82
C THR A 85 2.58 6.08 -12.15
N THR A 86 2.85 5.15 -11.21
CA THR A 86 2.59 3.73 -11.37
C THR A 86 1.54 3.22 -10.37
N PRO A 87 0.80 2.15 -10.70
CA PRO A 87 -0.24 1.62 -9.81
C PRO A 87 0.34 1.00 -8.54
N TRP A 88 1.50 0.34 -8.63
CA TRP A 88 2.14 -0.29 -7.47
C TRP A 88 2.65 0.75 -6.46
N GLU A 89 3.29 1.84 -6.91
CA GLU A 89 3.73 2.90 -5.99
C GLU A 89 2.54 3.57 -5.29
N ALA A 90 1.44 3.82 -6.02
CA ALA A 90 0.23 4.39 -5.43
C ALA A 90 -0.33 3.49 -4.32
N VAL A 91 -0.46 2.18 -4.59
CA VAL A 91 -0.96 1.20 -3.62
C VAL A 91 -0.03 1.05 -2.42
N GLN A 92 1.28 0.95 -2.64
CA GLN A 92 2.28 0.84 -1.57
C GLN A 92 2.23 2.06 -0.63
N GLN A 93 2.16 3.27 -1.20
CA GLN A 93 2.11 4.52 -0.43
C GLN A 93 0.78 4.69 0.31
N ALA A 94 -0.35 4.37 -0.32
CA ALA A 94 -1.66 4.47 0.31
C ALA A 94 -1.82 3.45 1.46
N ALA A 95 -1.33 2.22 1.26
CA ALA A 95 -1.34 1.18 2.29
C ALA A 95 -0.50 1.59 3.50
N TRP A 96 0.70 2.13 3.26
CA TRP A 96 1.53 2.68 4.34
C TRP A 96 0.80 3.78 5.12
N ASN A 97 0.18 4.74 4.40
CA ASN A 97 -0.54 5.85 5.03
C ASN A 97 -1.68 5.35 5.93
N ALA A 98 -2.43 4.33 5.49
CA ALA A 98 -3.52 3.75 6.27
C ALA A 98 -3.03 3.00 7.53
N LEU A 99 -1.95 2.24 7.41
CA LEU A 99 -1.42 1.44 8.53
C LEU A 99 -0.64 2.29 9.54
N ALA A 100 0.09 3.30 9.08
CA ALA A 100 0.82 4.21 9.95
C ALA A 100 -0.12 5.14 10.73
N ALA A 101 -1.27 5.52 10.15
CA ALA A 101 -2.28 6.31 10.85
C ALA A 101 -3.03 5.51 11.94
N SER A 102 -3.24 4.21 11.74
CA SER A 102 -3.98 3.33 12.68
C SER A 102 -3.15 2.78 13.85
N GLY A 103 -1.85 3.08 13.89
CA GLY A 103 -0.95 2.71 14.98
C GLY A 103 -0.67 3.82 16.00
N ARG A 104 -1.39 4.95 15.92
CA ARG A 104 -1.35 6.06 16.89
C ARG A 104 -2.59 6.07 17.77
#